data_AF-A0A364Y252-F1
#
_entry.id   AF-A0A364Y252-F1
#
_cell.length_a   1.000
_cell.length_b   1.000
_cell.length_c   1.000
_cell.angle_alpha   90.00
_cell.angle_beta   90.00
_cell.angle_gamma   90.00
#
_symmetry.space_group_name_H-M   'P 1'
#
loop_
_entity.id
_entity.type
_entity.pdbx_description
1 polymer ?
#
loop_
_entity_poly.entity_id
_entity_poly.type
_entity_poly.pdbx_seq_one_letter_code
_entity_poly.pdbx_strand_id
1 'polypeptide(L)'
;MRLLRNFTAAVIAILLCFELFAQDRTTPQETQSETVDLAKSVQLFPNPAIEFVHIRVDRLNSADVKLTLHNIIGNQVAVETDIVDEHELRVKVKDLATGYYLIAVRDEKLNFRGTYKFLKR
;
A
#
# COMPACT_ATOMS: atom_id res chain seq x y z
N MET A 1 -27.61 56.85 -29.59
CA MET A 1 -26.95 55.68 -30.22
C MET A 1 -25.58 55.32 -29.61
N ARG A 2 -24.80 56.26 -29.04
CA ARG A 2 -23.49 55.95 -28.40
C ARG A 2 -23.60 55.22 -27.04
N LEU A 3 -24.64 55.49 -26.25
CA LEU A 3 -24.86 54.83 -24.95
C LEU A 3 -25.20 53.34 -25.06
N LEU A 4 -26.04 52.96 -26.02
CA LEU A 4 -26.48 51.57 -26.25
C LEU A 4 -25.33 50.68 -26.77
N ARG A 5 -24.37 51.29 -27.49
CA ARG A 5 -23.14 50.62 -27.98
C ARG A 5 -22.14 50.34 -26.85
N ASN A 6 -22.07 51.22 -25.86
CA ASN A 6 -21.20 51.02 -24.69
C ASN A 6 -21.79 49.99 -23.73
N PHE A 7 -23.13 49.92 -23.65
CA PHE A 7 -23.84 48.92 -22.85
C PHE A 7 -23.71 47.51 -23.44
N THR A 8 -23.84 47.39 -24.77
CA THR A 8 -23.61 46.11 -25.48
C THR A 8 -22.16 45.65 -25.40
N ALA A 9 -21.19 46.56 -25.50
CA ALA A 9 -19.77 46.24 -25.29
C ALA A 9 -19.48 45.77 -23.85
N ALA A 10 -20.12 46.36 -22.84
CA ALA A 10 -19.97 45.96 -21.45
C ALA A 10 -20.57 44.56 -21.17
N VAL A 11 -21.71 44.23 -21.77
CA VAL A 11 -22.35 42.91 -21.61
C VAL A 11 -21.52 41.79 -22.28
N ILE A 12 -20.92 42.06 -23.44
CA ILE A 12 -20.01 41.12 -24.12
C ILE A 12 -18.72 40.91 -23.30
N ALA A 13 -18.17 41.97 -22.70
CA ALA A 13 -16.99 41.86 -21.84
C ALA A 13 -17.27 41.04 -20.56
N ILE A 14 -18.48 41.13 -20.00
CA ILE A 14 -18.87 40.35 -18.81
C ILE A 14 -19.08 38.86 -19.16
N LEU A 15 -19.62 38.55 -20.34
CA LEU A 15 -19.79 37.16 -20.80
C LEU A 15 -18.47 36.46 -21.13
N LEU A 16 -17.45 37.18 -21.61
CA LEU A 16 -16.10 36.63 -21.84
C LEU A 16 -15.30 36.37 -20.56
N CYS A 17 -15.62 37.03 -19.44
CA CYS A 17 -14.94 36.83 -18.16
C CYS A 17 -15.36 35.56 -17.40
N PHE A 18 -16.50 34.94 -17.76
CA PHE A 18 -16.96 33.71 -17.11
C PHE A 18 -16.13 32.47 -17.48
N GLU A 19 -15.38 32.49 -18.58
CA GLU A 19 -14.56 31.34 -19.00
C GLU A 19 -13.18 31.28 -18.32
N LEU A 20 -12.74 32.36 -17.66
CA LEU A 20 -11.42 32.44 -17.00
C LEU A 20 -11.37 31.86 -15.58
N PHE A 21 -12.50 31.43 -15.00
CA PHE A 21 -12.54 30.79 -13.68
C PHE A 21 -12.71 29.26 -13.73
N ALA A 22 -12.66 28.66 -14.91
CA ALA A 22 -12.81 27.21 -15.09
C ALA A 22 -11.47 26.48 -15.23
N GLN A 23 -10.42 26.85 -14.47
CA GLN A 23 -9.19 26.06 -14.47
C GLN A 23 -8.36 26.22 -13.18
N ASP A 24 -8.91 25.75 -12.07
CA ASP A 24 -8.08 25.14 -11.02
C ASP A 24 -8.69 23.80 -10.61
N ARG A 25 -8.77 22.89 -11.58
CA ARG A 25 -8.68 21.47 -11.26
C ARG A 25 -7.20 21.18 -11.14
N THR A 26 -6.66 21.46 -9.97
CA THR A 26 -5.49 20.77 -9.42
C THR A 26 -5.85 19.29 -9.39
N THR A 27 -5.74 18.64 -10.54
CA THR A 27 -5.53 17.22 -10.63
C THR A 27 -4.27 17.01 -9.80
N PRO A 28 -4.29 16.24 -8.70
CA PRO A 28 -3.05 15.85 -8.05
C PRO A 28 -2.27 15.15 -9.14
N GLN A 29 -1.28 15.85 -9.69
CA GLN A 29 -0.24 15.27 -10.49
C GLN A 29 0.45 14.37 -9.46
N GLU A 30 0.03 13.10 -9.42
CA GLU A 30 0.78 12.03 -8.80
C GLU A 30 2.14 12.14 -9.46
N THR A 31 3.02 12.86 -8.77
CA THR A 31 4.44 12.68 -8.88
C THR A 31 4.57 11.20 -8.58
N GLN A 32 4.67 10.39 -9.64
CA GLN A 32 5.25 9.07 -9.56
C GLN A 32 6.69 9.34 -9.12
N SER A 33 6.85 9.63 -7.83
CA SER A 33 8.01 9.16 -7.12
C SER A 33 8.10 7.72 -7.55
N GLU A 34 9.25 7.32 -8.06
CA GLU A 34 9.66 5.93 -8.03
C GLU A 34 9.75 5.51 -6.56
N THR A 35 8.61 5.48 -5.85
CA THR A 35 8.42 4.59 -4.73
C THR A 35 8.53 3.23 -5.38
N VAL A 36 9.76 2.71 -5.40
CA VAL A 36 10.07 1.29 -5.52
C VAL A 36 8.88 0.56 -4.91
N ASP A 37 8.10 -0.11 -5.76
CA ASP A 37 6.83 -0.75 -5.36
C ASP A 37 7.16 -1.96 -4.48
N LEU A 38 7.66 -1.69 -3.27
CA LEU A 38 8.11 -2.65 -2.26
C LEU A 38 6.92 -3.52 -1.81
N ALA A 39 5.68 -3.07 -2.02
CA ALA A 39 4.51 -3.91 -1.80
C ALA A 39 4.51 -5.17 -2.69
N LYS A 40 5.07 -5.09 -3.91
CA LYS A 40 5.29 -6.25 -4.80
C LYS A 40 6.50 -7.09 -4.43
N SER A 41 7.34 -6.68 -3.47
CA SER A 41 8.55 -7.42 -3.10
C SER A 41 8.30 -8.49 -2.02
N VAL A 42 7.06 -8.72 -1.60
CA VAL A 42 6.75 -9.71 -0.57
C VAL A 42 5.70 -10.71 -1.05
N GLN A 43 5.99 -12.00 -0.90
CA GLN A 43 5.13 -13.09 -1.32
C GLN A 43 4.97 -14.13 -0.21
N LEU A 44 3.73 -14.58 0.03
CA LEU A 44 3.41 -15.60 1.04
C LEU A 44 2.98 -16.90 0.37
N PHE A 45 3.64 -18.01 0.70
CA PHE A 45 3.30 -19.33 0.15
C PHE A 45 3.65 -20.47 1.11
N PRO A 46 2.94 -21.62 1.05
CA PRO A 46 1.69 -21.79 0.35
C PRO A 46 0.57 -20.99 1.05
N ASN A 47 -0.40 -20.54 0.27
CA ASN A 47 -1.65 -20.00 0.80
C ASN A 47 -2.80 -20.73 0.10
N PRO A 48 -3.48 -21.68 0.76
CA PRO A 48 -3.50 -21.89 2.22
C PRO A 48 -2.29 -22.64 2.80
N ALA A 49 -1.91 -22.31 4.05
CA ALA A 49 -0.81 -22.91 4.79
C ALA A 49 -1.29 -24.04 5.72
N ILE A 50 -0.44 -25.05 5.97
CA ILE A 50 -0.74 -26.20 6.85
C ILE A 50 0.24 -26.24 8.03
N GLU A 51 1.53 -26.43 7.78
CA GLU A 51 2.54 -26.48 8.85
C GLU A 51 3.40 -25.22 8.90
N PHE A 52 3.73 -24.69 7.72
CA PHE A 52 4.57 -23.53 7.55
C PHE A 52 3.98 -22.58 6.52
N VAL A 53 4.28 -21.29 6.68
CA VAL A 53 4.15 -20.28 5.63
C VAL A 53 5.53 -19.68 5.40
N HIS A 54 5.94 -19.61 4.15
CA HIS A 54 7.15 -18.97 3.68
C HIS A 54 6.82 -17.55 3.26
N ILE A 55 7.72 -16.63 3.60
CA ILE A 55 7.65 -15.21 3.28
C ILE A 55 8.91 -14.89 2.49
N ARG A 56 8.74 -14.71 1.18
CA ARG A 56 9.83 -14.23 0.31
C ARG A 56 9.83 -12.72 0.26
N VAL A 57 10.99 -12.11 0.43
CA VAL A 57 11.23 -10.66 0.51
C VAL A 57 12.28 -10.22 -0.51
N ASP A 58 11.94 -10.19 -1.80
CA ASP A 58 12.89 -10.07 -2.94
C ASP A 58 13.83 -8.83 -2.91
N ARG A 59 13.45 -7.76 -2.20
CA ARG A 59 14.21 -6.51 -2.13
C ARG A 59 14.63 -6.13 -0.70
N LEU A 60 14.42 -7.02 0.26
CA LEU A 60 14.78 -6.82 1.67
C LEU A 60 15.71 -7.96 2.09
N ASN A 61 16.58 -7.71 3.06
CA ASN A 61 17.34 -8.78 3.69
C ASN A 61 16.49 -9.42 4.79
N SER A 62 16.32 -10.73 4.75
CA SER A 62 15.53 -11.50 5.72
C SER A 62 15.98 -11.30 7.16
N ALA A 63 17.27 -11.06 7.40
CA ALA A 63 17.83 -10.81 8.73
C ALA A 63 17.46 -9.43 9.31
N ASP A 64 17.09 -8.48 8.44
CA ASP A 64 16.69 -7.12 8.84
C ASP A 64 15.17 -6.96 9.00
N VAL A 65 14.40 -7.97 8.58
CA VAL A 65 12.94 -7.97 8.60
C VAL A 65 12.41 -8.38 9.98
N LYS A 66 11.55 -7.53 10.55
CA LYS A 66 10.75 -7.86 11.74
C LYS A 66 9.38 -8.39 11.30
N LEU A 67 9.05 -9.60 11.75
CA LEU A 67 7.74 -10.22 11.52
C LEU A 67 6.89 -10.20 12.79
N THR A 68 5.62 -9.81 12.67
CA THR A 68 4.61 -10.03 13.71
C THR A 68 3.37 -10.67 13.13
N LEU A 69 2.92 -11.76 13.76
CA LEU A 69 1.69 -12.46 13.36
C LEU A 69 0.52 -11.98 14.22
N HIS A 70 -0.61 -11.72 13.56
CA HIS A 70 -1.87 -11.39 14.20
C HIS A 70 -2.98 -12.33 13.71
N ASN A 71 -3.93 -12.65 14.57
CA ASN A 71 -5.19 -13.25 14.12
C ASN A 71 -6.06 -12.20 13.39
N ILE A 72 -7.18 -12.62 12.79
CA ILE A 72 -8.05 -11.71 12.02
C ILE A 72 -8.66 -10.57 12.84
N ILE A 73 -8.73 -10.71 14.17
CA ILE A 73 -9.26 -9.69 15.09
C ILE A 73 -8.16 -8.71 15.53
N GLY A 74 -6.89 -9.00 15.20
CA GLY A 74 -5.74 -8.13 15.47
C GLY A 74 -4.90 -8.55 16.69
N ASN A 75 -5.28 -9.60 17.42
CA ASN A 75 -4.48 -10.08 18.54
C ASN A 75 -3.17 -10.68 18.03
N GLN A 76 -2.05 -10.28 18.63
CA GLN A 76 -0.75 -10.84 18.30
C GLN A 76 -0.65 -12.30 18.76
N VAL A 77 -0.06 -13.13 17.91
CA VAL A 77 0.14 -14.56 18.16
C VAL A 77 1.64 -14.85 18.13
N ALA A 78 2.14 -15.51 19.17
CA ALA A 78 3.53 -15.92 19.24
C ALA A 78 3.75 -17.13 18.31
N VAL A 79 4.79 -17.06 17.49
CA VAL A 79 5.17 -18.11 16.53
C VAL A 79 6.68 -18.19 16.40
N GLU A 80 7.16 -19.39 16.12
CA GLU A 80 8.55 -19.63 15.76
C GLU A 80 8.79 -19.16 14.31
N THR A 81 9.87 -18.40 14.11
CA THR A 81 10.28 -17.89 12.80
C THR A 81 11.73 -18.27 12.57
N ASP A 82 12.00 -18.88 11.42
CA ASP A 82 13.34 -19.24 10.97
C ASP A 82 13.72 -18.39 9.75
N ILE A 83 14.99 -17.99 9.65
CA ILE A 83 15.56 -17.49 8.41
C ILE A 83 15.97 -18.70 7.57
N VAL A 84 15.40 -18.82 6.36
CA VAL A 84 15.71 -19.93 5.44
C VAL A 84 16.91 -19.57 4.58
N ASP A 85 16.91 -18.34 4.03
CA ASP A 85 17.99 -17.76 3.25
C ASP A 85 17.96 -16.22 3.35
N GLU A 86 18.77 -15.53 2.54
CA GLU A 86 18.89 -14.06 2.52
C GLU A 86 17.59 -13.31 2.20
N HIS A 87 16.64 -13.94 1.48
CA HIS A 87 15.39 -13.33 1.04
C HIS A 87 14.16 -14.14 1.43
N GLU A 88 14.29 -15.16 2.29
CA GLU A 88 13.19 -16.04 2.66
C GLU A 88 13.17 -16.33 4.17
N LEU A 89 12.01 -16.08 4.77
CA LEU A 89 11.70 -16.46 6.14
C LEU A 89 10.62 -17.55 6.15
N ARG A 90 10.65 -18.41 7.16
CA ARG A 90 9.64 -19.43 7.38
C ARG A 90 9.02 -19.26 8.75
N VAL A 91 7.70 -19.21 8.81
CA VAL A 91 6.93 -19.13 10.05
C VAL A 91 6.21 -20.44 10.28
N LYS A 92 6.40 -21.05 11.45
CA LYS A 92 5.68 -22.26 11.87
C LYS A 92 4.28 -21.90 12.31
N VAL A 93 3.29 -22.46 11.62
CA VAL A 93 1.86 -22.20 11.85
C VAL A 93 1.09 -23.46 12.25
N LYS A 94 1.75 -24.62 12.31
CA LYS A 94 1.13 -25.94 12.56
C LYS A 94 0.15 -25.95 13.74
N ASP A 95 0.53 -25.33 14.84
CA ASP A 95 -0.21 -25.36 16.10
C ASP A 95 -1.29 -24.28 16.21
N LEU A 96 -1.46 -23.46 15.15
CA LEU A 96 -2.49 -22.43 15.09
C LEU A 96 -3.84 -23.00 14.66
N ALA A 97 -4.91 -22.47 15.25
CA ALA A 97 -6.27 -22.78 14.83
C ALA A 97 -6.50 -22.38 13.36
N THR A 98 -7.29 -23.17 12.63
CA THR A 98 -7.75 -22.88 11.27
C THR A 98 -8.41 -21.51 11.19
N GLY A 99 -8.05 -20.71 10.19
CA GLY A 99 -8.61 -19.38 10.01
C GLY A 99 -7.69 -18.41 9.27
N TYR A 100 -8.14 -17.16 9.17
CA TYR A 100 -7.34 -16.09 8.56
C TYR A 100 -6.40 -15.44 9.57
N TYR A 101 -5.19 -15.17 9.13
CA TYR A 101 -4.18 -14.47 9.88
C TYR A 101 -3.55 -13.35 9.04
N LEU A 102 -2.92 -12.41 9.71
CA LEU A 102 -2.23 -11.27 9.14
C LEU A 102 -0.77 -11.30 9.59
N ILE A 103 0.16 -11.33 8.63
CA ILE A 103 1.59 -11.15 8.88
C ILE A 103 1.95 -9.71 8.57
N ALA A 104 2.41 -8.98 9.58
CA ALA A 104 3.03 -7.68 9.37
C ALA A 104 4.54 -7.86 9.19
N VAL A 105 5.05 -7.30 8.10
CA VAL A 105 6.45 -7.29 7.69
C VAL A 105 6.96 -5.87 7.81
N ARG A 106 8.05 -5.66 8.56
CA ARG A 106 8.63 -4.33 8.77
C ARG A 106 10.14 -4.36 8.61
N ASP A 107 10.67 -3.37 7.90
CA ASP A 107 12.10 -3.07 7.83
C ASP A 107 12.29 -1.59 8.21
N GLU A 108 13.04 -1.35 9.28
CA GLU A 108 13.27 0.00 9.80
C GLU A 108 14.28 0.79 8.97
N LYS A 109 15.24 0.12 8.33
CA LYS A 109 16.28 0.77 7.51
C LYS A 109 15.67 1.33 6.23
N LEU A 110 14.80 0.55 5.60
CA LEU A 110 14.13 0.91 4.34
C LEU A 110 12.77 1.58 4.56
N ASN A 111 12.38 1.83 5.82
CA ASN A 111 11.06 2.34 6.20
C ASN A 111 9.90 1.54 5.58
N PHE A 112 10.11 0.25 5.32
CA PHE A 112 9.12 -0.60 4.70
C PHE A 112 8.17 -1.17 5.75
N ARG A 113 6.87 -1.15 5.44
CA ARG A 113 5.82 -1.76 6.25
C ARG A 113 4.76 -2.35 5.33
N GLY A 114 4.49 -3.64 5.47
CA GLY A 114 3.43 -4.33 4.73
C GLY A 114 2.67 -5.29 5.63
N THR A 115 1.39 -5.52 5.35
CA THR A 115 0.57 -6.49 6.06
C THR A 115 -0.09 -7.42 5.05
N TYR A 116 0.08 -8.72 5.23
CA TYR A 116 -0.32 -9.74 4.28
C TYR A 116 -1.24 -10.77 4.93
N LYS A 117 -2.35 -11.08 4.26
CA LYS A 117 -3.33 -12.07 4.73
C LYS A 117 -3.03 -13.45 4.16
N PHE A 118 -3.09 -14.48 5.01
CA PHE A 118 -3.10 -15.88 4.55
C PHE A 118 -4.15 -16.70 5.31
N LEU A 119 -4.50 -17.85 4.72
CA LEU A 119 -5.41 -18.82 5.33
C LEU A 119 -4.60 -19.98 5.92
N LYS A 120 -4.76 -20.25 7.22
CA LYS A 120 -4.33 -21.49 7.86
C LYS A 120 -5.43 -22.54 7.72
N ARG A 121 -5.09 -23.72 7.19
CA ARG A 121 -5.97 -24.91 7.14
C ARG A 121 -5.69 -25.82 8.30
#